data_AF-A0A955X445-F1
#
_entry.id   AF-A0A955X445-F1
#
_cell.length_a   1.000
_cell.length_b   1.000
_cell.length_c   1.000
_cell.angle_alpha   90.00
_cell.angle_beta   90.00
_cell.angle_gamma   90.00
#
_symmetry.space_group_name_H-M   'P 1'
#
loop_
_entity.id
_entity.type
_entity.pdbx_description
1 polymer ?
#
loop_
_entity_poly.entity_id
_entity_poly.type
_entity_poly.pdbx_seq_one_letter_code
_entity_poly.pdbx_strand_id
1 'polypeptide(L)'
;MAVPASRVRALNAAPERAKAEFVLYWMTAARRVEDSFALQRAVEHAERLGRPLVVFEPLRVGYRWASVRHHRFVLQGMLHNRAALAARPATYLP
;
A
#
# COMPACT_ATOMS: atom_id res chain seq x y z
N MET A 1 4.97 17.29 0.44
CA MET A 1 5.45 17.40 -0.96
C MET A 1 4.51 16.60 -1.84
N ALA A 2 4.19 17.03 -3.05
CA ALA A 2 3.28 16.29 -3.94
C ALA A 2 4.04 15.22 -4.74
N VAL A 3 3.41 14.07 -5.02
CA VAL A 3 3.97 13.03 -5.89
C VAL A 3 4.11 13.58 -7.33
N PRO A 4 5.26 13.42 -8.00
CA PRO A 4 5.42 13.87 -9.38
C PRO A 4 4.41 13.19 -10.32
N ALA A 5 3.80 13.96 -11.22
CA ALA A 5 2.80 13.43 -12.17
C ALA A 5 3.35 12.28 -13.04
N SER A 6 4.65 12.32 -13.38
CA SER A 6 5.34 11.23 -14.11
C SER A 6 5.41 9.90 -13.36
N ARG A 7 5.11 9.89 -12.06
CA ARG A 7 5.06 8.69 -11.20
C ARG A 7 3.64 8.16 -11.00
N VAL A 8 2.62 8.84 -11.53
CA VAL A 8 1.20 8.50 -11.34
C VAL A 8 0.56 8.21 -12.70
N ARG A 9 -0.18 7.10 -12.77
CA ARG A 9 -0.97 6.75 -13.95
C ARG A 9 -2.32 6.20 -13.53
N ALA A 10 -3.39 6.76 -14.07
CA ALA A 10 -4.74 6.20 -13.90
C ALA A 10 -4.83 4.86 -14.66
N LEU A 11 -5.33 3.82 -13.99
CA LEU A 11 -5.49 2.49 -14.60
C LEU A 11 -6.88 2.27 -15.19
N ASN A 12 -7.84 3.15 -14.89
CA ASN A 12 -9.19 3.15 -15.44
C ASN A 12 -9.77 4.58 -15.42
N ALA A 13 -10.95 4.76 -16.01
CA ALA A 13 -11.66 6.04 -16.07
C ALA A 13 -12.83 6.12 -15.08
N ALA A 14 -12.89 5.23 -14.08
CA ALA A 14 -13.99 5.23 -13.12
C ALA A 14 -13.88 6.46 -12.20
N PRO A 15 -14.99 7.14 -11.91
CA PRO A 15 -14.98 8.27 -10.99
C PRO A 15 -14.70 7.81 -9.56
N GLU A 16 -14.25 8.75 -8.73
CA GLU A 16 -14.10 8.52 -7.29
C GLU A 16 -15.47 8.25 -6.66
N ARG A 17 -15.54 7.25 -5.77
CA ARG A 17 -16.79 6.87 -5.12
C ARG A 17 -17.09 7.85 -3.99
N ALA A 18 -18.19 8.60 -4.09
CA ALA A 18 -18.62 9.54 -3.04
C ALA A 18 -18.81 8.86 -1.66
N LYS A 19 -19.28 7.60 -1.67
CA LYS A 19 -19.48 6.77 -0.47
C LYS A 19 -18.30 5.83 -0.18
N ALA A 20 -17.09 6.15 -0.64
CA ALA A 20 -15.91 5.36 -0.27
C ALA A 20 -15.69 5.39 1.24
N GLU A 21 -15.51 4.22 1.85
CA GLU A 21 -15.26 4.10 3.28
C GLU A 21 -13.77 4.31 3.62
N PHE A 22 -12.87 4.01 2.67
CA PHE A 22 -11.43 4.11 2.84
C PHE A 22 -10.71 4.30 1.50
N VAL A 23 -9.46 4.75 1.57
CA VAL A 23 -8.48 4.66 0.47
C VAL A 23 -7.64 3.41 0.69
N LEU A 24 -7.51 2.57 -0.35
CA LEU A 24 -6.71 1.35 -0.30
C LEU A 24 -5.36 1.57 -0.99
N TYR A 25 -4.28 1.44 -0.24
CA TYR A 25 -2.95 1.25 -0.82
C TYR A 25 -2.65 -0.24 -0.94
N TRP A 26 -2.61 -0.73 -2.17
CA TRP A 26 -2.29 -2.13 -2.47
C TRP A 26 -0.77 -2.30 -2.66
N MET A 27 -0.08 -2.67 -1.59
CA MET A 27 1.38 -2.82 -1.54
C MET A 27 1.81 -4.19 -2.07
N THR A 28 2.33 -4.25 -3.30
CA THR A 28 2.71 -5.53 -3.94
C THR A 28 4.20 -5.61 -4.28
N ALA A 29 4.70 -4.69 -5.12
CA ALA A 29 6.07 -4.70 -5.62
C ALA A 29 7.04 -3.94 -4.68
N ALA A 30 6.72 -2.68 -4.37
CA ALA A 30 7.50 -1.83 -3.48
C ALA A 30 7.03 -1.99 -2.03
N ARG A 31 7.52 -3.04 -1.36
CA ARG A 31 7.13 -3.41 0.02
C ARG A 31 7.85 -2.60 1.10
N ARG A 32 7.67 -1.28 1.07
CA ARG A 32 8.30 -0.33 2.00
C ARG A 32 7.35 0.80 2.37
N VAL A 33 7.54 1.34 3.57
CA VAL A 33 6.70 2.40 4.15
C VAL A 33 7.38 3.78 4.14
N GLU A 34 8.66 3.81 3.80
CA GLU A 34 9.45 5.03 3.62
C GLU A 34 9.83 5.18 2.15
N ASP A 35 10.01 6.43 1.70
CA ASP A 35 10.40 6.78 0.32
C ASP A 35 9.61 6.03 -0.77
N SER A 36 8.29 5.95 -0.58
CA SER A 36 7.36 5.29 -1.48
C SER A 36 6.37 6.30 -2.06
N PHE A 37 6.55 6.65 -3.35
CA PHE A 37 5.59 7.50 -4.07
C PHE A 37 4.18 6.91 -4.10
N ALA A 38 4.05 5.58 -4.09
CA ALA A 38 2.74 4.94 -4.09
C ALA A 38 2.03 5.13 -2.74
N LEU A 39 2.75 5.00 -1.62
CA LEU A 39 2.19 5.28 -0.29
C LEU A 39 1.89 6.78 -0.12
N GLN A 40 2.82 7.65 -0.54
CA GLN A 40 2.62 9.10 -0.53
C GLN A 40 1.36 9.49 -1.32
N ARG A 41 1.15 8.90 -2.50
CA ARG A 41 -0.05 9.15 -3.31
C ARG A 41 -1.33 8.68 -2.61
N ALA A 42 -1.27 7.56 -1.91
CA ALA A 42 -2.42 7.06 -1.16
C ALA A 42 -2.75 7.96 0.04
N VAL A 43 -1.74 8.51 0.73
CA VAL A 43 -1.92 9.52 1.78
C VAL A 43 -2.58 10.78 1.23
N GLU A 44 -2.09 11.32 0.11
CA GLU A 44 -2.70 12.50 -0.52
C GLU A 44 -4.18 12.28 -0.86
N HIS A 45 -4.54 11.08 -1.33
CA HIS A 45 -5.93 10.71 -1.58
C HIS A 45 -6.75 10.60 -0.28
N ALA A 46 -6.19 9.99 0.76
CA ALA A 46 -6.84 9.83 2.05
C ALA A 46 -7.14 11.20 2.69
N GLU A 47 -6.16 12.11 2.67
CA GLU A 47 -6.30 13.49 3.15
C GLU A 47 -7.33 14.27 2.34
N ARG A 48 -7.21 14.28 1.00
CA ARG A 48 -8.14 15.00 0.12
C ARG A 48 -9.58 14.52 0.25
N LEU A 49 -9.78 13.23 0.46
CA LEU A 49 -11.12 12.62 0.59
C LEU A 49 -11.64 12.61 2.03
N GLY A 50 -10.81 12.93 3.02
CA GLY A 50 -11.15 12.79 4.44
C GLY A 50 -11.50 11.35 4.82
N ARG A 51 -10.82 10.36 4.23
CA ARG A 51 -11.09 8.92 4.44
C ARG A 51 -9.88 8.22 5.06
N PRO A 52 -10.10 7.19 5.91
CA PRO A 52 -9.00 6.41 6.47
C PRO A 52 -8.19 5.72 5.37
N LEU A 53 -6.88 5.59 5.62
CA LEU A 53 -5.96 4.86 4.77
C LEU A 53 -5.83 3.42 5.26
N VAL A 54 -6.05 2.47 4.36
CA VAL A 54 -5.79 1.04 4.56
C VAL A 54 -4.61 0.65 3.69
N VAL A 55 -3.57 0.10 4.30
CA VAL A 55 -2.42 -0.48 3.60
C VAL A 55 -2.60 -1.99 3.58
N PHE A 56 -2.82 -2.56 2.40
CA PHE A 56 -2.96 -4.00 2.20
C PHE A 56 -1.73 -4.57 1.50
N GLU A 57 -1.03 -5.48 2.15
CA GLU A 57 0.19 -6.11 1.64
C GLU A 57 -0.02 -7.62 1.42
N PRO A 58 -0.56 -8.08 0.28
CA PRO A 58 -0.81 -9.50 0.08
C PRO A 58 0.47 -10.33 -0.06
N LEU A 59 0.41 -11.58 0.39
CA LEU A 59 1.39 -12.61 0.06
C LEU A 59 0.71 -13.81 -0.60
N ARG A 60 0.79 -13.89 -1.93
CA ARG A 60 0.32 -15.06 -2.70
C ARG A 60 1.32 -16.19 -2.56
N VAL A 61 0.87 -17.42 -2.28
CA VAL A 61 1.75 -18.59 -2.10
C VAL A 61 1.68 -19.64 -3.22
N GLY A 62 0.64 -19.59 -4.08
CA GLY A 62 0.34 -20.64 -5.07
C GLY A 62 0.85 -20.39 -6.49
N TYR A 63 1.96 -19.68 -6.69
CA TYR A 63 2.50 -19.40 -8.03
C TYR A 63 3.66 -20.35 -8.38
N ARG A 64 3.89 -20.59 -9.68
CA ARG A 64 4.89 -21.55 -10.19
C ARG A 64 6.28 -21.44 -9.53
N TRP A 65 6.69 -20.23 -9.18
CA TRP A 65 8.00 -19.92 -8.64
C TRP A 65 7.99 -19.66 -7.12
N ALA A 66 6.91 -20.04 -6.44
CA ALA A 66 6.77 -19.92 -5.00
C ALA A 66 7.85 -20.73 -4.30
N SER A 67 8.61 -20.09 -3.42
CA SER A 67 9.68 -20.73 -2.66
C SER A 67 9.61 -20.30 -1.20
N VAL A 68 9.72 -21.26 -0.27
CA VAL A 68 9.74 -21.00 1.18
C VAL A 68 10.78 -19.93 1.54
N ARG A 69 11.95 -19.94 0.89
CA ARG A 69 13.01 -18.94 1.13
C ARG A 69 12.58 -17.52 0.76
N HIS A 70 11.93 -17.35 -0.39
CA HIS A 70 11.42 -16.04 -0.80
C HIS A 70 10.28 -15.57 0.11
N HIS A 71 9.36 -16.47 0.48
CA HIS A 71 8.28 -16.13 1.42
C HIS A 71 8.81 -15.76 2.79
N ARG A 72 9.84 -16.46 3.31
CA ARG A 72 10.49 -16.10 4.57
C ARG A 72 11.03 -14.67 4.50
N PHE A 73 11.73 -14.30 3.44
CA PHE A 73 12.24 -12.94 3.27
C PHE A 73 11.11 -11.90 3.27
N VAL A 74 10.05 -12.14 2.50
CA VAL A 74 8.88 -11.22 2.46
C VAL A 74 8.21 -11.11 3.83
N LEU A 75 7.95 -12.23 4.52
CA LEU A 75 7.32 -12.24 5.84
C LEU A 75 8.12 -11.47 6.88
N GLN A 76 9.46 -11.56 6.86
CA GLN A 76 10.30 -10.76 7.76
C GLN A 76 10.19 -9.26 7.45
N GLY A 77 10.14 -8.88 6.17
CA GLY A 77 9.84 -7.51 5.76
C GLY A 77 8.45 -7.04 6.20
N MET A 78 7.43 -7.89 6.13
CA MET A 78 6.07 -7.58 6.60
C MET A 78 6.03 -7.34 8.11
N LEU A 79 6.82 -8.08 8.91
CA LEU A 79 6.97 -7.80 10.34
C LEU A 79 7.58 -6.42 10.59
N HIS A 80 8.59 -6.04 9.80
CA HIS A 80 9.18 -4.71 9.87
C HIS A 80 8.18 -3.61 9.49
N ASN A 81 7.45 -3.78 8.38
CA ASN A 81 6.40 -2.85 7.95
C ASN A 81 5.30 -2.70 9.01
N ARG A 82 4.89 -3.82 9.65
CA ARG A 82 3.93 -3.80 10.76
C ARG A 82 4.42 -2.95 11.92
N ALA A 83 5.67 -3.12 12.32
CA ALA A 83 6.25 -2.33 13.41
C ALA A 83 6.33 -0.84 13.05
N ALA A 84 6.76 -0.51 11.84
CA ALA A 84 6.88 0.86 11.36
C ALA A 84 5.52 1.58 11.22
N LEU A 85 4.45 0.86 10.88
CA LEU A 85 3.09 1.39 10.76
C LEU A 85 2.32 1.40 12.08
N ALA A 86 2.76 0.69 13.11
CA ALA A 86 2.03 0.57 14.39
C ALA A 86 1.74 1.92 15.07
N ALA A 87 2.64 2.89 14.93
CA ALA A 87 2.50 4.23 15.49
C ALA A 87 1.91 5.25 14.49
N ARG A 88 1.43 4.81 13.32
CA ARG A 88 0.93 5.67 12.25
C ARG A 88 -0.60 5.58 12.17
N PRO A 89 -1.29 6.66 11.74
CA PRO A 89 -2.75 6.67 11.57
C PRO A 89 -3.18 5.95 10.28
N ALA A 90 -2.75 4.71 10.09
CA ALA A 90 -3.11 3.87 8.95
C ALA A 90 -3.36 2.43 9.41
N THR A 91 -4.40 1.80 8.86
CA THR A 91 -4.68 0.39 9.14
C THR A 91 -3.80 -0.48 8.26
N TYR A 92 -2.93 -1.29 8.84
CA TYR A 92 -2.08 -2.23 8.10
C TYR A 92 -2.68 -3.65 8.11
N LEU A 93 -2.92 -4.19 6.92
CA LEU A 93 -3.44 -5.53 6.66
C LEU A 93 -2.37 -6.34 5.90
N PRO A 94 -1.53 -7.11 6.60
CA PRO A 94 -0.57 -8.03 5.99
C PRO A 94 -1.26 -9.26 5.36
#